data_AF-A0A9X2E0J5-F1
#
_entry.id   AF-A0A9X2E0J5-F1
#
_cell.length_a   1.000
_cell.length_b   1.000
_cell.length_c   1.000
_cell.angle_alpha   90.00
_cell.angle_beta   90.00
_cell.angle_gamma   90.00
#
_symmetry.space_group_name_H-M   'P 1'
#
loop_
_entity.id
_entity.type
_entity.pdbx_description
1 polymer ?
#
loop_
_entity_poly.entity_id
_entity_poly.type
_entity_poly.pdbx_seq_one_letter_code
_entity_poly.pdbx_strand_id
1 'polypeptide(L)'
;SPRRASARRTVCTKTPELAVGEPFASRCAPPPASAVEARLRALLAERLEFEPGLTAVRLSRPFFDHLEAWPDIVLGDLRVAIEYDSTGRHGLEHVGKREGADRRKDRALRAVGWEVLRVRTGRLAPLGPFDLVASSVTAVLADRVLERLREIRGPLLVDAWCR
;
A
#
# COMPACT_ATOMS: atom_id res chain seq x y z
N SER A 1 4.15 -40.70 -3.66
CA SER A 1 4.98 -39.47 -3.78
C SER A 1 5.26 -38.89 -2.40
N PRO A 2 6.51 -38.73 -1.96
CA PRO A 2 6.78 -38.11 -0.67
C PRO A 2 6.46 -36.62 -0.76
N ARG A 3 5.63 -36.12 0.17
CA ARG A 3 5.36 -34.69 0.34
C ARG A 3 6.68 -34.00 0.70
N ARG A 4 7.19 -33.14 -0.18
CA ARG A 4 8.30 -32.23 0.10
C ARG A 4 7.93 -31.43 1.36
N ALA A 5 8.64 -31.66 2.46
CA ALA A 5 8.55 -30.81 3.63
C ALA A 5 8.91 -29.39 3.20
N SER A 6 7.97 -28.46 3.30
CA SER A 6 8.24 -27.04 3.08
C SER A 6 9.34 -26.63 4.04
N ALA A 7 10.51 -26.25 3.53
CA ALA A 7 11.54 -25.61 4.35
C ALA A 7 10.86 -24.47 5.13
N ARG A 8 11.06 -24.44 6.47
CA ARG A 8 10.57 -23.33 7.30
C ARG A 8 11.23 -22.07 6.74
N ARG A 9 10.46 -21.19 6.09
CA ARG A 9 10.98 -19.92 5.60
C ARG A 9 11.45 -19.12 6.82
N THR A 10 12.74 -18.82 6.87
CA THR A 10 13.32 -17.98 7.92
C THR A 10 12.80 -16.55 7.75
N VAL A 11 12.30 -15.97 8.83
CA VAL A 11 11.85 -14.57 8.84
C VAL A 11 13.08 -13.66 8.78
N CYS A 12 13.00 -12.60 7.97
CA CYS A 12 14.02 -11.59 7.84
C CYS A 12 14.27 -10.89 9.19
N THR A 13 15.53 -10.78 9.59
CA THR A 13 15.95 -10.16 10.86
C THR A 13 16.18 -8.65 10.75
N LYS A 14 15.99 -8.06 9.56
CA LYS A 14 16.24 -6.63 9.31
C LYS A 14 15.08 -5.72 9.69
N THR A 15 13.88 -6.28 9.87
CA THR A 15 12.73 -5.53 10.39
C THR A 15 13.03 -5.13 11.84
N PRO A 16 13.03 -3.83 12.18
CA PRO A 16 13.32 -3.36 13.52
C PRO A 16 12.24 -3.80 14.52
N GLU A 17 12.62 -3.85 15.80
CA GLU A 17 11.69 -4.07 16.92
C GLU A 17 10.85 -2.82 17.17
N LEU A 18 9.78 -2.68 16.38
CA LEU A 18 8.79 -1.61 16.50
C LEU A 18 7.45 -2.17 16.99
N ALA A 19 6.62 -1.27 17.54
CA ALA A 19 5.24 -1.57 17.84
C ALA A 19 4.48 -2.06 16.60
N VAL A 20 3.54 -2.99 16.78
CA VAL A 20 2.69 -3.47 15.70
C VAL A 20 1.89 -2.30 15.11
N GLY A 21 1.88 -2.19 13.79
CA GLY A 21 1.24 -1.10 13.06
C GLY A 21 2.12 0.13 12.87
N GLU A 22 3.30 0.21 13.50
CA GLU A 22 4.17 1.38 13.39
C GLU A 22 4.70 1.55 11.95
N PRO A 23 4.57 2.74 11.35
CA PRO A 23 5.20 3.04 10.07
C PRO A 23 6.69 3.34 10.26
N PHE A 24 7.52 2.97 9.29
CA PHE A 24 8.95 3.23 9.34
C PHE A 24 9.62 3.21 7.97
N ALA A 25 10.85 3.70 7.90
CA ALA A 25 11.73 3.52 6.75
C ALA A 25 12.37 2.12 6.80
N SER A 26 11.93 1.21 5.94
CA SER A 26 12.48 -0.13 5.86
C SER A 26 13.80 -0.19 5.10
N ARG A 27 14.74 -0.99 5.60
CA ARG A 27 15.99 -1.40 4.91
C ARG A 27 15.79 -2.49 3.85
N CYS A 28 14.61 -3.09 3.80
CA CYS A 28 14.25 -4.17 2.91
C CYS A 28 13.22 -3.77 1.85
N ALA A 29 12.53 -2.64 2.03
CA ALA A 29 11.61 -2.14 1.04
C ALA A 29 12.33 -1.98 -0.31
N PRO A 30 11.70 -2.41 -1.43
CA PRO A 30 12.25 -2.15 -2.74
C PRO A 30 12.36 -0.63 -2.96
N PRO A 31 13.28 -0.18 -3.82
CA PRO A 31 13.29 1.21 -4.24
C PRO A 31 11.94 1.57 -4.89
N PRO A 32 11.49 2.84 -4.83
CA PRO A 32 10.26 3.28 -5.48
C PRO A 32 10.20 2.78 -6.92
N ALA A 33 9.12 2.09 -7.26
CA ALA A 33 9.14 1.13 -8.36
C ALA A 33 8.84 1.76 -9.72
N SER A 34 8.22 2.95 -9.77
CA SER A 34 7.91 3.59 -11.05
C SER A 34 7.83 5.12 -11.03
N ALA A 35 8.07 5.74 -12.20
CA ALA A 35 7.80 7.16 -12.44
C ALA A 35 6.31 7.52 -12.24
N VAL A 36 5.42 6.52 -12.35
CA VAL A 36 3.98 6.68 -12.16
C VAL A 36 3.63 6.83 -10.68
N GLU A 37 4.20 6.00 -9.80
CA GLU A 37 4.08 6.18 -8.35
C GLU A 37 4.66 7.52 -7.90
N ALA A 38 5.83 7.92 -8.43
CA ALA A 38 6.44 9.21 -8.13
C ALA A 38 5.52 10.38 -8.53
N ARG A 39 4.87 10.29 -9.69
CA ARG A 39 3.88 11.28 -10.13
C ARG A 39 2.65 11.33 -9.23
N LEU A 40 2.13 10.18 -8.79
CA LEU A 40 0.99 10.14 -7.87
C LEU A 40 1.35 10.79 -6.53
N ARG A 41 2.52 10.46 -5.99
CA ARG A 41 3.05 11.07 -4.77
C ARG A 41 3.18 12.58 -4.89
N ALA A 42 3.71 13.09 -6.01
CA ALA A 42 3.85 14.53 -6.25
C ALA A 42 2.48 15.24 -6.26
N LEU A 43 1.51 14.70 -6.98
CA LEU A 43 0.16 15.28 -7.05
C LEU A 43 -0.57 15.24 -5.70
N LEU A 44 -0.34 14.20 -4.88
CA LEU A 44 -0.87 14.15 -3.52
C LEU A 44 -0.18 15.17 -2.62
N ALA A 45 1.14 15.35 -2.75
CA ALA A 45 1.90 16.32 -1.95
C ALA A 45 1.49 17.78 -2.24
N GLU A 46 0.91 18.08 -3.40
CA GLU A 46 0.29 19.37 -3.71
C GLU A 46 -0.99 19.63 -2.90
N ARG A 47 -1.65 18.58 -2.38
CA ARG A 47 -2.98 18.64 -1.73
C ARG A 47 -2.96 18.29 -0.25
N LEU A 48 -2.02 17.46 0.15
CA LEU A 48 -1.98 16.80 1.45
C LEU A 48 -0.53 16.78 1.96
N GLU A 49 -0.33 17.20 3.21
CA GLU A 49 0.91 17.01 3.93
C GLU A 49 0.99 15.59 4.49
N PHE A 50 2.11 14.90 4.25
CA PHE A 50 2.39 13.60 4.85
C PHE A 50 3.89 13.39 5.00
N GLU A 51 4.28 12.61 6.00
CA GLU A 51 5.68 12.38 6.35
C GLU A 51 6.46 11.72 5.19
N PRO A 52 7.54 12.34 4.71
CA PRO A 52 8.39 11.74 3.69
C PRO A 52 9.23 10.60 4.29
N GLY A 53 9.60 9.61 3.45
CA GLY A 53 10.56 8.57 3.82
C GLY A 53 9.99 7.32 4.51
N LEU A 54 8.71 7.32 4.88
CA LEU A 54 8.03 6.11 5.33
C LEU A 54 7.81 5.14 4.15
N THR A 55 8.29 3.91 4.28
CA THR A 55 8.25 2.88 3.22
C THR A 55 7.66 1.55 3.68
N ALA A 56 7.36 1.41 4.97
CA ALA A 56 6.87 0.17 5.52
C ALA A 56 5.92 0.36 6.71
N VAL A 57 5.13 -0.68 6.99
CA VAL A 57 4.30 -0.82 8.18
C VAL A 57 4.63 -2.13 8.89
N ARG A 58 4.85 -2.08 10.21
CA ARG A 58 5.16 -3.25 11.04
C ARG A 58 3.93 -4.17 11.19
N LEU A 59 4.03 -5.44 10.79
CA LEU A 59 2.93 -6.41 10.79
C LEU A 59 2.91 -7.33 12.03
N SER A 60 1.74 -7.74 12.53
CA SER A 60 1.69 -8.69 13.66
C SER A 60 2.17 -10.11 13.31
N ARG A 61 2.15 -10.48 12.03
CA ARG A 61 2.55 -11.80 11.53
C ARG A 61 3.36 -11.67 10.23
N PRO A 62 4.22 -12.66 9.91
CA PRO A 62 4.97 -12.62 8.67
C PRO A 62 4.07 -12.58 7.44
N PHE A 63 4.37 -11.67 6.52
CA PHE A 63 3.88 -11.68 5.15
C PHE A 63 5.05 -12.08 4.25
N PHE A 64 4.94 -13.27 3.64
CA PHE A 64 6.10 -13.99 3.11
C PHE A 64 7.16 -14.22 4.21
N ASP A 65 8.37 -13.71 4.02
CA ASP A 65 9.52 -13.79 4.93
C ASP A 65 9.72 -12.49 5.72
N HIS A 66 8.82 -11.51 5.62
CA HIS A 66 8.97 -10.21 6.25
C HIS A 66 7.90 -9.94 7.32
N LEU A 67 8.28 -9.22 8.37
CA LEU A 67 7.39 -8.73 9.43
C LEU A 67 6.89 -7.30 9.15
N GLU A 68 6.87 -6.95 7.88
CA GLU A 68 6.58 -5.63 7.35
C GLU A 68 5.84 -5.75 6.01
N ALA A 69 4.94 -4.82 5.75
CA ALA A 69 4.35 -4.59 4.43
C ALA A 69 4.96 -3.34 3.82
N TRP A 70 5.06 -3.32 2.49
CA TRP A 70 5.58 -2.19 1.71
C TRP A 70 4.47 -1.65 0.80
N PRO A 71 3.73 -0.62 1.25
CA PRO A 71 2.86 0.17 0.39
C PRO A 71 3.64 1.12 -0.51
N ASP A 72 3.05 1.52 -1.64
CA ASP A 72 3.67 2.50 -2.53
C ASP A 72 3.73 3.88 -1.88
N ILE A 73 2.72 4.25 -1.08
CA ILE A 73 2.70 5.46 -0.26
C ILE A 73 2.13 5.13 1.12
N VAL A 74 2.83 5.58 2.16
CA VAL A 74 2.44 5.41 3.57
C VAL A 74 1.97 6.76 4.12
N LEU A 75 0.71 6.84 4.54
CA LEU A 75 0.16 8.01 5.23
C LEU A 75 0.07 7.70 6.73
N GLY A 76 1.15 7.99 7.46
CA GLY A 76 1.36 7.60 8.87
C GLY A 76 0.23 8.06 9.79
N ASP A 77 -0.02 9.37 9.83
CA ASP A 77 -1.02 9.98 10.69
C ASP A 77 -2.45 9.54 10.37
N LEU A 78 -2.72 9.31 9.08
CA LEU A 78 -4.02 8.81 8.63
C LEU A 78 -4.14 7.29 8.79
N ARG A 79 -3.06 6.55 9.08
CA ARG A 79 -3.04 5.07 9.07
C ARG A 79 -3.67 4.49 7.79
N VAL A 80 -3.32 5.07 6.63
CA VAL A 80 -3.76 4.61 5.31
C VAL A 80 -2.54 4.25 4.46
N ALA A 81 -2.56 3.05 3.89
CA ALA A 81 -1.61 2.59 2.90
C ALA A 81 -2.22 2.76 1.50
N ILE A 82 -1.51 3.45 0.60
CA ILE A 82 -1.93 3.59 -0.79
C ILE A 82 -1.10 2.66 -1.67
N GLU A 83 -1.79 1.99 -2.57
CA GLU A 83 -1.25 1.03 -3.54
C GLU A 83 -1.63 1.49 -4.95
N TYR A 84 -0.73 1.42 -5.91
CA TYR A 84 -0.95 1.71 -7.32
C TYR A 84 -0.67 0.46 -8.14
N ASP A 85 -1.74 -0.17 -8.63
CA ASP A 85 -1.65 -1.37 -9.46
C ASP A 85 -1.84 -1.01 -10.92
N SER A 86 -0.98 -1.57 -11.77
CA SER A 86 -1.20 -1.60 -13.22
C SER A 86 -1.06 -3.04 -13.73
N THR A 87 -1.60 -3.34 -14.91
CA THR A 87 -1.39 -4.67 -15.51
C THR A 87 0.06 -4.90 -15.96
N GLY A 88 0.94 -3.91 -15.82
CA GLY A 88 2.30 -3.91 -16.35
C GLY A 88 2.35 -3.95 -17.88
N ARG A 89 3.56 -3.93 -18.44
CA ARG A 89 3.78 -4.00 -19.90
C ARG A 89 3.25 -5.31 -20.53
N HIS A 90 3.20 -6.39 -19.75
CA HIS A 90 2.88 -7.74 -20.22
C HIS A 90 1.48 -8.24 -19.81
N GLY A 91 0.67 -7.44 -19.11
CA GLY A 91 -0.73 -7.77 -18.81
C GLY A 91 -0.97 -8.78 -17.68
N LEU A 92 0.08 -9.20 -16.96
CA LEU A 92 0.04 -10.29 -15.96
C LEU A 92 0.29 -9.83 -14.52
N GLU A 93 0.48 -8.53 -14.30
CA GLU A 93 0.58 -7.97 -12.95
C GLU A 93 -0.81 -7.91 -12.31
N HIS A 94 -0.87 -8.26 -11.02
CA HIS A 94 -2.09 -8.22 -10.19
C HIS A 94 -3.30 -9.05 -10.65
N VAL A 95 -3.08 -10.13 -11.41
CA VAL A 95 -4.12 -11.13 -11.76
C VAL A 95 -3.84 -12.49 -11.10
N GLY A 96 -4.91 -13.24 -10.79
CA GLY A 96 -4.83 -14.62 -10.29
C GLY A 96 -4.07 -14.75 -8.96
N LYS A 97 -2.97 -15.51 -8.93
CA LYS A 97 -2.17 -15.74 -7.71
C LYS A 97 -1.59 -14.45 -7.11
N ARG A 98 -1.33 -13.44 -7.94
CA ARG A 98 -0.82 -12.12 -7.51
C ARG A 98 -1.93 -11.32 -6.81
N GLU A 99 -3.14 -11.30 -7.37
CA GLU A 99 -4.32 -10.73 -6.70
C GLU A 99 -4.59 -11.40 -5.33
N GLY A 100 -4.44 -12.73 -5.27
CA GLY A 100 -4.54 -13.45 -4.00
C GLY A 100 -3.48 -13.06 -2.97
N ALA A 101 -2.30 -12.60 -3.39
CA ALA A 101 -1.28 -12.04 -2.50
C ALA A 101 -1.61 -10.62 -2.07
N ASP A 102 -2.10 -9.78 -2.99
CA ASP A 102 -2.58 -8.43 -2.69
C ASP A 102 -3.67 -8.44 -1.62
N ARG A 103 -4.69 -9.29 -1.79
CA ARG A 103 -5.75 -9.47 -0.78
C ARG A 103 -5.23 -9.93 0.58
N ARG A 104 -4.15 -10.72 0.62
CA ARG A 104 -3.51 -11.12 1.90
C ARG A 104 -2.72 -9.97 2.51
N LYS A 105 -2.05 -9.16 1.70
CA LYS A 105 -1.34 -7.94 2.15
C LYS A 105 -2.34 -6.96 2.77
N ASP A 106 -3.45 -6.71 2.09
CA ASP A 106 -4.50 -5.81 2.60
C ASP A 106 -5.07 -6.29 3.94
N ARG A 107 -5.32 -7.61 4.08
CA ARG A 107 -5.77 -8.18 5.36
C ARG A 107 -4.71 -8.06 6.46
N ALA A 108 -3.43 -8.20 6.13
CA ALA A 108 -2.35 -8.06 7.10
C ALA A 108 -2.23 -6.61 7.60
N LEU A 109 -2.37 -5.63 6.72
CA LEU A 109 -2.41 -4.20 7.06
C LEU A 109 -3.63 -3.88 7.94
N ARG A 110 -4.83 -4.33 7.55
CA ARG A 110 -6.06 -4.14 8.34
C ARG A 110 -5.99 -4.77 9.72
N ALA A 111 -5.32 -5.93 9.84
CA ALA A 111 -5.12 -6.59 11.13
C ALA A 111 -4.21 -5.80 12.11
N VAL A 112 -3.54 -4.75 11.63
CA VAL A 112 -2.68 -3.87 12.45
C VAL A 112 -3.16 -2.42 12.47
N GLY A 113 -4.44 -2.19 12.17
CA GLY A 113 -5.09 -0.88 12.30
C GLY A 113 -4.99 0.03 11.09
N TRP A 114 -4.48 -0.47 9.96
CA TRP A 114 -4.36 0.30 8.72
C TRP A 114 -5.52 0.05 7.77
N GLU A 115 -5.95 1.07 7.03
CA GLU A 115 -6.79 0.86 5.86
C GLU A 115 -5.95 0.87 4.59
N VAL A 116 -6.43 0.22 3.53
CA VAL A 116 -5.79 0.20 2.21
C VAL A 116 -6.68 0.88 1.18
N LEU A 117 -6.10 1.87 0.49
CA LEU A 117 -6.69 2.53 -0.66
C LEU A 117 -5.91 2.13 -1.91
N ARG A 118 -6.47 1.27 -2.75
CA ARG A 118 -5.80 0.84 -3.97
C ARG A 118 -6.32 1.60 -5.19
N VAL A 119 -5.41 2.20 -5.94
CA VAL A 119 -5.64 2.70 -7.28
C VAL A 119 -5.34 1.58 -8.26
N ARG A 120 -6.36 1.09 -8.96
CA ARG A 120 -6.22 0.03 -9.96
C ARG A 120 -6.38 0.61 -11.36
N THR A 121 -5.39 0.32 -12.21
CA THR A 121 -5.35 0.80 -13.60
C THR A 121 -5.32 -0.34 -14.59
N GLY A 122 -5.60 -0.02 -15.85
CA GLY A 122 -5.97 -1.03 -16.84
C GLY A 122 -7.33 -1.65 -16.49
N ARG A 123 -7.68 -2.77 -17.11
CA ARG A 123 -8.98 -3.44 -16.90
C ARG A 123 -9.06 -4.20 -15.56
N LEU A 124 -8.32 -3.76 -14.55
CA LEU A 124 -8.30 -4.36 -13.22
C LEU A 124 -9.56 -3.96 -12.45
N ALA A 125 -10.32 -4.95 -11.98
CA ALA A 125 -11.47 -4.74 -11.11
C ALA A 125 -11.04 -4.34 -9.69
N PRO A 126 -11.83 -3.55 -8.94
CA PRO A 126 -11.55 -3.23 -7.53
C PRO A 126 -11.49 -4.49 -6.66
N LEU A 127 -10.62 -4.49 -5.64
CA LEU A 127 -10.48 -5.55 -4.65
C LEU A 127 -11.18 -5.23 -3.33
N GLY A 128 -11.15 -3.95 -2.94
CA GLY A 128 -11.73 -3.41 -1.71
C GLY A 128 -12.80 -2.35 -1.95
N PRO A 129 -13.56 -1.98 -0.90
CA PRO A 129 -14.67 -1.03 -1.01
C PRO A 129 -14.20 0.41 -1.31
N PHE A 130 -12.95 0.71 -0.97
CA PHE A 130 -12.36 2.04 -1.15
C PHE A 130 -11.55 2.18 -2.44
N ASP A 131 -11.37 1.10 -3.20
CA ASP A 131 -10.50 1.12 -4.37
C ASP A 131 -11.01 2.07 -5.45
N LEU A 132 -10.06 2.74 -6.11
CA LEU A 132 -10.32 3.63 -7.23
C LEU A 132 -9.85 2.97 -8.53
N VAL A 133 -10.75 2.89 -9.51
CA VAL A 133 -10.36 2.55 -10.89
C VAL A 133 -10.04 3.83 -11.65
N ALA A 134 -8.91 3.81 -12.37
CA ALA A 134 -8.45 4.93 -13.20
C ALA A 134 -7.69 4.44 -14.45
N SER A 135 -7.67 5.27 -15.49
CA SER A 135 -6.89 4.98 -16.70
C SER A 135 -5.42 5.37 -16.56
N SER A 136 -5.12 6.42 -15.78
CA SER A 136 -3.78 6.95 -15.57
C SER A 136 -3.72 7.83 -14.31
N VAL A 137 -2.50 8.20 -13.92
CA VAL A 137 -2.26 9.18 -12.84
C VAL A 137 -2.46 10.61 -13.35
N THR A 138 -3.44 11.29 -12.78
CA THR A 138 -3.85 12.67 -13.13
C THR A 138 -4.17 13.47 -11.86
N ALA A 139 -4.26 14.81 -11.96
CA ALA A 139 -4.72 15.66 -10.87
C ALA A 139 -6.12 15.25 -10.37
N VAL A 140 -7.03 14.91 -11.29
CA VAL A 140 -8.37 14.40 -10.96
C VAL A 140 -8.33 13.10 -10.17
N LEU A 141 -7.38 12.20 -10.46
CA LEU A 141 -7.20 11.01 -9.64
C LEU A 141 -6.74 11.38 -8.23
N ALA A 142 -5.82 12.33 -8.08
CA ALA A 142 -5.36 12.78 -6.77
C ALA A 142 -6.50 13.41 -5.96
N ASP A 143 -7.40 14.19 -6.59
CA ASP A 143 -8.61 14.72 -5.93
C ASP A 143 -9.52 13.58 -5.46
N ARG A 144 -9.75 12.56 -6.30
CA ARG A 144 -10.55 11.37 -5.94
C ARG A 144 -9.93 10.56 -4.80
N VAL A 145 -8.59 10.48 -4.75
CA VAL A 145 -7.87 9.87 -3.63
C VAL A 145 -8.15 10.65 -2.35
N LEU A 146 -8.07 11.98 -2.39
CA LEU A 146 -8.37 12.82 -1.23
C LEU A 146 -9.80 12.63 -0.72
N GLU A 147 -10.80 12.63 -1.61
CA GLU A 147 -12.19 12.33 -1.20
C GLU A 147 -12.31 10.95 -0.56
N ARG A 148 -11.60 9.96 -1.10
CA ARG A 148 -11.62 8.61 -0.55
C ARG A 148 -10.95 8.53 0.82
N LEU A 149 -9.91 9.31 1.06
CA LEU A 149 -9.32 9.44 2.40
C LEU A 149 -10.34 10.02 3.39
N ARG A 150 -11.13 11.02 2.98
CA ARG A 150 -12.21 11.58 3.81
C ARG A 150 -13.30 10.56 4.12
N GLU A 151 -13.65 9.69 3.17
CA GLU A 151 -14.56 8.56 3.43
C GLU A 151 -13.99 7.59 4.49
N ILE A 152 -12.68 7.31 4.44
CA ILE A 152 -12.03 6.33 5.33
C ILE A 152 -11.82 6.87 6.75
N ARG A 153 -11.40 8.14 6.88
CA ARG A 153 -10.95 8.73 8.16
C ARG A 153 -11.81 9.88 8.68
N GLY A 154 -12.79 10.30 7.88
CA GLY A 154 -13.60 11.48 8.15
C GLY A 154 -12.92 12.75 7.65
N PRO A 155 -13.70 13.73 7.17
CA PRO A 155 -13.17 14.98 6.61
C PRO A 155 -12.37 15.78 7.64
N LEU A 156 -12.84 15.87 8.90
CA LEU A 156 -12.16 16.64 9.95
C LEU A 156 -10.69 16.25 10.12
N LEU A 157 -10.39 14.93 10.16
CA LEU A 157 -9.03 14.47 10.34
C LEU A 157 -8.19 14.70 9.07
N VAL A 158 -8.75 14.43 7.89
CA VAL A 158 -8.01 14.55 6.62
C VAL A 158 -7.73 16.01 6.28
N ASP A 159 -8.71 16.89 6.46
CA ASP A 159 -8.59 18.31 6.11
C ASP A 159 -7.59 19.05 7.01
N ALA A 160 -7.29 18.53 8.20
CA ALA A 160 -6.21 19.04 9.07
C ALA A 160 -4.82 18.91 8.43
N TRP A 161 -4.67 18.05 7.42
CA TRP A 161 -3.43 17.84 6.67
C TRP A 161 -3.49 18.43 5.26
N CYS A 162 -4.59 19.06 4.85
CA CYS A 162 -4.71 19.65 3.53
C CYS A 162 -3.87 20.92 3.39
N ARG A 163 -3.40 21.18 2.17
CA ARG A 163 -2.68 22.41 1.78
C ARG A 163 -3.62 23.46 1.19
#